data_AF-A0A969B9Q8-F1
#
_entry.id   AF-A0A969B9Q8-F1
#
_cell.length_a   1.000
_cell.length_b   1.000
_cell.length_c   1.000
_cell.angle_alpha   90.00
_cell.angle_beta   90.00
_cell.angle_gamma   90.00
#
_symmetry.space_group_name_H-M   'P 1'
#
loop_
_entity.id
_entity.type
_entity.pdbx_description
1 polymer ?
#
loop_
_entity_poly.entity_id
_entity_poly.type
_entity_poly.pdbx_seq_one_letter_code
_entity_poly.pdbx_strand_id
1 'polypeptide(L)' 'MEKDNAILTKSYEFAIRIVKMYQHLSQEKKEFVLSKQVLSSGTSIGANVEGGNW' A
#
# COMPACT_ATOMS: atom_id res chain seq x y z
N MET A 1 16.48 21.83 -2.11
CA MET A 1 15.78 20.87 -1.24
C MET A 1 14.57 20.40 -2.03
N GLU A 2 14.55 19.12 -2.41
CA GLU A 2 13.35 18.52 -3.01
C GLU A 2 12.16 18.81 -2.09
N LYS A 3 11.05 19.23 -2.68
CA LYS A 3 9.78 19.35 -1.96
C LYS A 3 9.47 17.96 -1.41
N ASP A 4 9.41 17.82 -0.09
CA ASP A 4 8.80 16.66 0.55
C ASP A 4 7.40 16.48 -0.06
N ASN A 5 7.26 15.49 -0.94
CA ASN A 5 5.97 15.16 -1.50
C ASN A 5 5.20 14.39 -0.43
N ALA A 6 4.42 15.12 0.36
CA ALA A 6 3.62 14.53 1.43
C ALA A 6 2.69 13.40 0.95
N ILE A 7 2.29 13.41 -0.33
CA ILE A 7 1.50 12.33 -0.94
C ILE A 7 2.38 11.09 -1.13
N LEU A 8 3.62 11.24 -1.61
CA LEU A 8 4.57 10.15 -1.78
C LEU A 8 4.91 9.46 -0.44
N THR A 9 5.20 10.25 0.60
CA THR A 9 5.48 9.70 1.94
C THR A 9 4.27 8.95 2.49
N LYS A 10 3.08 9.54 2.40
CA LYS A 10 1.85 8.92 2.94
C LYS A 10 1.42 7.69 2.15
N SER A 11 1.58 7.68 0.83
CA SER A 11 1.25 6.51 0.00
C SER A 11 2.19 5.34 0.28
N TYR A 12 3.47 5.60 0.52
CA TYR A 12 4.45 4.60 0.93
C TYR A 12 4.12 4.01 2.31
N GLU A 13 3.89 4.86 3.32
CA GLU A 13 3.47 4.41 4.66
C GLU A 13 2.17 3.60 4.63
N PHE A 14 1.22 4.02 3.78
CA PHE A 14 -0.03 3.31 3.56
C PHE A 14 0.20 1.92 2.95
N ALA A 15 1.05 1.79 1.93
CA ALA A 15 1.38 0.51 1.32
C ALA A 15 1.97 -0.47 2.34
N ILE A 16 2.86 -0.01 3.24
CA ILE A 16 3.40 -0.85 4.33
C ILE A 16 2.27 -1.35 5.24
N ARG A 17 1.31 -0.48 5.59
CA ARG A 17 0.17 -0.88 6.43
C ARG A 17 -0.72 -1.91 5.75
N ILE A 18 -0.93 -1.81 4.44
CA ILE A 18 -1.71 -2.77 3.65
C ILE A 18 -1.02 -4.14 3.61
N VAL A 19 0.31 -4.18 3.46
CA VAL A 19 1.08 -5.43 3.54
C VAL A 19 0.91 -6.10 4.91
N LYS A 20 1.04 -5.33 6.00
CA LYS A 20 0.84 -5.84 7.37
C LYS A 20 -0.59 -6.33 7.60
N MET A 21 -1.58 -5.62 7.06
CA MET A 21 -2.99 -6.03 7.12
C MET A 21 -3.21 -7.36 6.39
N TYR A 22 -2.68 -7.52 5.17
CA TYR A 22 -2.76 -8.77 4.42
C TYR A 22 -2.13 -9.93 5.20
N GLN A 23 -0.92 -9.73 5.76
CA GLN A 23 -0.26 -10.74 6.60
C GLN A 23 -1.12 -11.15 7.80
N HIS A 24 -1.66 -10.18 8.54
CA HIS A 24 -2.52 -10.45 9.69
C HIS A 24 -3.78 -11.23 9.30
N LEU A 25 -4.49 -10.81 8.25
CA LEU A 25 -5.71 -11.47 7.79
C LEU A 25 -5.43 -12.89 7.26
N SER A 26 -4.32 -13.08 6.55
CA SER A 26 -3.89 -14.38 6.06
C SER A 26 -3.47 -15.33 7.20
N GLN A 27 -2.75 -14.83 8.21
CA GLN A 27 -2.22 -15.67 9.30
C GLN A 27 -3.29 -15.99 10.35
N GLU A 28 -3.99 -14.97 10.84
CA GLU A 28 -4.90 -15.07 11.98
C GLU A 28 -6.33 -15.42 11.58
N LYS A 29 -6.79 -14.92 10.42
CA LYS A 29 -8.19 -15.08 9.98
C LYS A 29 -8.36 -16.07 8.83
N LYS A 30 -7.25 -16.55 8.24
CA LYS A 30 -7.25 -17.40 7.04
C LYS A 30 -8.08 -16.80 5.90
N GLU A 31 -8.08 -15.47 5.79
CA GLU A 31 -8.73 -14.74 4.72
C GLU A 31 -7.69 -14.41 3.63
N PHE A 32 -8.02 -14.71 2.37
CA PHE A 32 -7.07 -14.60 1.24
C PHE A 32 -7.66 -13.98 -0.03
N VAL A 33 -8.98 -13.89 -0.15
CA VAL A 33 -9.65 -13.43 -1.37
C VAL A 33 -9.75 -11.92 -1.36
N LEU A 34 -10.38 -11.36 -0.33
CA LEU A 34 -10.60 -9.92 -0.21
C LEU A 34 -9.31 -9.21 0.19
N SER A 35 -8.55 -9.77 1.14
CA SER A 35 -7.26 -9.20 1.58
C SER A 35 -6.24 -9.14 0.44
N LYS A 36 -6.25 -10.09 -0.50
CA LYS A 36 -5.41 -10.04 -1.70
C LYS A 36 -5.87 -8.96 -2.68
N GLN A 37 -7.17 -8.75 -2.85
CA GLN A 37 -7.68 -7.62 -3.65
C GLN A 37 -7.28 -6.28 -3.03
N VAL A 38 -7.40 -6.13 -1.71
CA VAL A 38 -6.98 -4.94 -0.97
C VAL A 38 -5.47 -4.75 -1.01
N LEU A 39 -4.68 -5.83 -0.95
CA LEU A 39 -3.23 -5.77 -1.12
C LEU A 39 -2.87 -5.13 -2.47
N SER A 40 -3.44 -5.65 -3.55
CA SER A 40 -3.16 -5.15 -4.90
C SER A 40 -3.64 -3.71 -5.12
N SER A 41 -4.84 -3.36 -4.65
CA SER A 41 -5.36 -2.01 -4.81
C SER A 41 -4.69 -1.00 -3.89
N GLY A 42 -4.25 -1.42 -2.70
CA GLY A 42 -3.60 -0.54 -1.73
C GLY A 42 -2.15 -0.22 -2.08
N THR A 43 -1.40 -1.16 -2.66
CA THR A 43 -0.01 -0.92 -3.09
C THR A 43 0.09 -0.16 -4.42
N SER A 44 -0.91 -0.28 -5.30
CA SER A 44 -0.93 0.44 -6.57
C SER A 44 -1.05 1.96 -6.42
N ILE A 45 -1.58 2.45 -5.29
CA ILE A 45 -1.61 3.89 -4.97
C ILE A 45 -0.19 4.46 -4.91
N GLY A 46 0.72 3.79 -4.20
CA GLY A 46 2.12 4.20 -4.11
C GLY A 46 2.80 4.20 -5.47
N ALA A 47 2.61 3.12 -6.24
CA ALA A 47 3.17 2.98 -7.58
C ALA A 47 2.66 4.06 -8.56
N ASN A 48 1.39 4.42 -8.49
CA ASN A 48 0.82 5.49 -9.32
C ASN A 48 1.33 6.88 -8.93
N VAL A 49 1.53 7.13 -7.62
CA VAL A 49 2.09 8.40 -7.14
C VAL A 49 3.57 8.53 -7.54
N GLU A 50 4.33 7.45 -7.45
CA GLU A 50 5.73 7.40 -7.90
C GLU A 50 5.85 7.53 -9.43
N GLY A 51 4.99 6.83 -10.17
CA GLY A 51 4.92 6.90 -11.63
C GLY A 51 4.31 8.19 -12.19
N GLY A 52 3.76 9.07 -11.36
CA GLY A 52 3.27 10.39 -11.77
C GLY A 52 4.31 11.51 -11.63
N ASN A 53 5.51 11.19 -11.15
CA ASN A 53 6.58 12.13 -10.83
C ASN A 53 7.65 12.27 -11.95
N TRP A 54 7.38 11.76 -13.17
CA TRP A 54 8.26 11.93 -14.34
C TRP A 54 8.11 13.29 -15.02
#